data_AF-A0AAD0W7B0-F1
#
_entry.id   AF-A0AAD0W7B0-F1
#
_cell.length_a   1.000
_cell.length_b   1.000
_cell.length_c   1.000
_cell.angle_alpha   90.00
_cell.angle_beta   90.00
_cell.angle_gamma   90.00
#
_symmetry.space_group_name_H-M   'P 1'
#
loop_
_entity.id
_entity.type
_entity.pdbx_description
1 polymer ?
#
loop_
_entity_poly.entity_id
_entity_poly.type
_entity_poly.pdbx_seq_one_letter_code
_entity_poly.pdbx_strand_id
1 'polypeptide(L)'
;MLATDGAEVAALQCSGNACRLPASAGRAQSGSAYQYTNTGALAQTVSISGAALSTGWQMVVSRVSSGDTSSQAKLGASGLRGGSDAAAERLEAESRAVMAAVGAAARSGALSLRAAGSHRLLAEQAKLQASSYAIGDKRVWHDMDKDSATSLQAMRDLPNGGGKVYVWAQDGLDVSVGSDQADALAERFANSVYPLEASVVSEPWGDDIDPGWRALALPGDTKDVHLVLSRLNDPNQAGGGRLLGYVRWTNALLASAAPTVCGADQECRDVVGKSNQALATFVDLDTFAQADPGRNWTMKGNGPSLALSTLAHEYLHVLYAYNKILRKPPSSGNPTVWENELAAQTMGYLVSADTFTGGRGSDANSHPDLRRGGDFESFLRRPACNLKGWSVAASNYTCYPKALAAGMQMLHQFGAGVMKPWVTGGNTGERALNDGLRAVGGGDYSSLMLRLNTTLALGGNPASGYGFPAKTLNLPANQYFPQGKSLLLPAVPFQAQEIGWSALATAETYKQSLPLSRGVARVTVPANSHLILVKP
;
A
#
# COMPACT_ATOMS: atom_id res chain seq x y z
N MET A 1 6.47 21.53 -38.31
CA MET A 1 6.19 20.35 -37.48
C MET A 1 4.89 20.61 -36.73
N LEU A 2 3.81 19.97 -37.16
CA LEU A 2 2.52 19.99 -36.50
C LEU A 2 2.45 18.75 -35.59
N ALA A 3 2.51 18.98 -34.29
CA ALA A 3 2.09 18.06 -33.23
C ALA A 3 1.23 18.96 -32.31
N THR A 4 0.04 18.60 -31.85
CA THR A 4 -0.34 17.37 -31.13
C THR A 4 -1.87 17.23 -31.08
N ASP A 5 -2.43 16.07 -31.43
CA ASP A 5 -3.84 15.71 -31.15
C ASP A 5 -4.03 15.29 -29.68
N GLY A 6 -3.70 16.15 -28.72
CA GLY A 6 -3.85 15.84 -27.29
C GLY A 6 -3.90 17.06 -26.38
N ALA A 7 -4.33 16.86 -25.14
CA ALA A 7 -4.33 17.91 -24.11
C ALA A 7 -2.92 18.43 -23.82
N GLU A 8 -2.82 19.74 -23.63
CA GLU A 8 -1.59 20.39 -23.17
C GLU A 8 -1.54 20.36 -21.64
N VAL A 9 -0.34 20.14 -21.10
CA VAL A 9 -0.03 20.46 -19.70
C VAL A 9 1.20 21.35 -19.65
N ALA A 10 1.06 22.54 -19.06
CA ALA A 10 2.13 23.54 -19.00
C ALA A 10 2.13 24.30 -17.66
N ALA A 11 3.26 24.92 -17.32
CA ALA A 11 3.32 25.83 -16.18
C ALA A 11 2.77 27.23 -16.53
N LEU A 12 2.18 27.92 -15.56
CA LEU A 12 1.90 29.35 -15.66
C LEU A 12 3.21 30.15 -15.67
N GLN A 13 3.25 31.19 -16.48
CA GLN A 13 4.40 32.10 -16.57
C GLN A 13 4.26 33.20 -15.52
N CYS A 14 4.97 33.07 -14.39
CA CYS A 14 4.80 33.98 -13.25
C CYS A 14 6.03 34.87 -13.02
N SER A 15 5.79 36.14 -12.68
CA SER A 15 6.75 37.09 -12.13
C SER A 15 6.18 37.64 -10.83
N GLY A 16 6.68 37.13 -9.70
CA GLY A 16 6.05 37.32 -8.39
C GLY A 16 4.60 36.80 -8.40
N ASN A 17 3.65 37.63 -7.97
CA ASN A 17 2.23 37.28 -7.91
C ASN A 17 1.48 37.48 -9.23
N ALA A 18 2.15 37.99 -10.29
CA ALA A 18 1.55 38.17 -11.60
C ALA A 18 1.87 36.97 -12.49
N CYS A 19 0.86 36.19 -12.84
CA CYS A 19 0.95 35.01 -13.68
C CYS A 19 0.23 35.22 -15.02
N ARG A 20 0.73 34.55 -16.05
CA ARG A 20 0.11 34.53 -17.37
C ARG A 20 -0.07 33.11 -17.87
N LEU A 21 -1.19 32.86 -18.56
CA LEU A 21 -1.32 31.67 -19.40
C LEU A 21 -0.25 31.74 -20.51
N PRO A 22 0.44 30.64 -20.83
CA PRO A 22 1.34 30.61 -21.96
C PRO A 22 0.57 30.86 -23.26
N ALA A 23 1.25 31.40 -24.28
CA ALA A 23 0.62 31.72 -25.56
C ALA A 23 -0.01 30.49 -26.26
N SER A 24 0.54 29.29 -26.00
CA SER A 24 0.03 28.01 -26.46
C SER A 24 -1.40 27.74 -26.00
N ALA A 25 -1.80 28.28 -24.84
CA ALA A 25 -3.12 28.06 -24.26
C ALA A 25 -4.29 28.50 -25.13
N GLY A 26 -4.07 29.47 -26.02
CA GLY A 26 -5.09 29.89 -26.99
C GLY A 26 -5.45 28.80 -28.00
N ARG A 27 -4.50 27.95 -28.35
CA ARG A 27 -4.64 26.88 -29.37
C ARG A 27 -4.79 25.49 -28.78
N ALA A 28 -4.49 25.32 -27.49
CA ALA A 28 -4.64 24.05 -26.78
C ALA A 28 -6.09 23.53 -26.79
N GLN A 29 -6.29 22.23 -26.68
CA GLN A 29 -7.63 21.64 -26.64
C GLN A 29 -8.34 21.88 -25.30
N SER A 30 -9.67 21.79 -25.29
CA SER A 30 -10.47 21.70 -24.06
C SER A 30 -9.95 20.55 -23.18
N GLY A 31 -9.94 20.76 -21.86
CA GLY A 31 -9.37 19.83 -20.89
C GLY A 31 -7.86 19.97 -20.69
N SER A 32 -7.16 20.86 -21.40
CA SER A 32 -5.75 21.19 -21.13
C SER A 32 -5.55 21.83 -19.74
N ALA A 33 -4.42 21.56 -19.10
CA ALA A 33 -4.15 21.96 -17.72
C ALA A 33 -2.95 22.90 -17.58
N TYR A 34 -3.05 23.92 -16.72
CA TYR A 34 -1.98 24.90 -16.48
C TYR A 34 -1.67 25.03 -15.00
N GLN A 35 -0.42 24.83 -14.64
CA GLN A 35 -0.01 24.56 -13.27
C GLN A 35 0.74 25.74 -12.65
N TYR A 36 0.48 25.97 -11.37
CA TYR A 36 1.27 26.85 -10.52
C TYR A 36 1.41 26.21 -9.14
N THR A 37 2.57 26.36 -8.52
CA THR A 37 2.84 25.79 -7.20
C THR A 37 3.20 26.92 -6.25
N ASN A 38 2.46 27.03 -5.15
CA ASN A 38 2.86 27.83 -4.01
C ASN A 38 3.65 26.95 -3.03
N THR A 39 4.98 27.05 -3.08
CA THR A 39 5.89 26.36 -2.15
C THR A 39 6.11 27.14 -0.85
N GLY A 40 5.50 28.32 -0.70
CA GLY A 40 5.63 29.16 0.47
C GLY A 40 4.87 28.63 1.68
N ALA A 41 5.29 29.10 2.87
CA ALA A 41 4.63 28.81 4.15
C ALA A 41 3.30 29.55 4.35
N LEU A 42 3.00 30.52 3.49
CA LEU A 42 1.78 31.34 3.55
C LEU A 42 0.99 31.21 2.25
N ALA A 43 -0.33 31.43 2.34
CA ALA A 43 -1.16 31.54 1.15
C ALA A 43 -0.71 32.73 0.29
N GLN A 44 -0.75 32.56 -1.03
CA GLN A 44 -0.35 33.58 -2.00
C GLN A 44 -1.52 33.89 -2.93
N THR A 45 -1.81 35.17 -3.12
CA THR A 45 -2.80 35.59 -4.12
C THR A 45 -2.09 35.84 -5.44
N VAL A 46 -2.42 35.06 -6.46
CA VAL A 46 -1.90 35.23 -7.82
C VAL A 46 -2.95 35.90 -8.70
N SER A 47 -2.51 36.85 -9.52
CA SER A 47 -3.31 37.47 -10.58
C SER A 47 -2.93 36.81 -11.90
N ILE A 48 -3.89 36.14 -12.53
CA ILE A 48 -3.70 35.34 -13.73
C ILE A 48 -4.38 36.06 -14.90
N SER A 49 -3.63 36.27 -15.97
CA SER A 49 -4.11 36.95 -17.18
C SER A 49 -3.70 36.20 -18.44
N GLY A 50 -4.33 36.50 -19.57
CA GLY A 50 -3.97 35.92 -20.86
C GLY A 50 -5.13 35.98 -21.84
N ALA A 51 -4.82 36.11 -23.14
CA ALA A 51 -5.84 36.24 -24.18
C ALA A 51 -6.76 35.00 -24.29
N ALA A 52 -6.28 33.83 -23.86
CA ALA A 52 -7.05 32.58 -23.83
C ALA A 52 -7.97 32.45 -22.61
N LEU A 53 -7.85 33.36 -21.63
CA LEU A 53 -8.61 33.30 -20.40
C LEU A 53 -10.03 33.84 -20.62
N SER A 54 -11.02 32.99 -20.38
CA SER A 54 -12.44 33.29 -20.63
C SER A 54 -13.32 32.74 -19.51
N THR A 55 -14.63 32.97 -19.59
CA THR A 55 -15.60 32.29 -18.72
C THR A 55 -15.56 30.78 -18.96
N GLY A 56 -15.83 29.99 -17.91
CA GLY A 56 -15.90 28.52 -17.98
C GLY A 56 -14.66 27.77 -17.49
N TRP A 57 -13.50 28.44 -17.42
CA TRP A 57 -12.29 27.87 -16.83
C TRP A 57 -12.55 27.38 -15.39
N GLN A 58 -11.96 26.24 -15.07
CA GLN A 58 -12.02 25.66 -13.73
C GLN A 58 -10.67 25.75 -13.05
N MET A 59 -10.66 25.88 -11.74
CA MET A 59 -9.47 25.71 -10.91
C MET A 59 -9.62 24.45 -10.08
N VAL A 60 -8.58 23.63 -10.08
CA VAL A 60 -8.36 22.56 -9.12
C VAL A 60 -7.23 22.99 -8.21
N VAL A 61 -7.44 22.95 -6.91
CA VAL A 61 -6.40 23.21 -5.92
C VAL A 61 -6.13 21.93 -5.17
N SER A 62 -4.86 21.51 -5.12
CA SER A 62 -4.40 20.35 -4.38
C SER A 62 -3.39 20.79 -3.33
N ARG A 63 -3.71 20.57 -2.06
CA ARG A 63 -2.80 20.83 -0.94
C ARG A 63 -1.81 19.69 -0.82
N VAL A 64 -0.53 20.04 -0.77
CA VAL A 64 0.49 19.11 -0.30
C VAL A 64 0.44 19.17 1.21
N SER A 65 -0.03 18.09 1.83
CA SER A 65 -0.12 18.01 3.29
C SER A 65 1.21 18.36 3.94
N SER A 66 1.17 19.36 4.83
CA SER A 66 2.32 19.85 5.56
C SER A 66 2.64 18.89 6.70
N GLY A 67 3.83 18.31 6.68
CA GLY A 67 4.31 17.41 7.73
C GLY A 67 3.68 16.03 7.69
N ASP A 68 4.37 15.08 8.33
CA ASP A 68 3.78 13.80 8.69
C ASP A 68 2.91 14.04 9.92
N THR A 69 1.64 14.43 9.69
CA THR A 69 0.67 14.69 10.76
C THR A 69 0.02 13.42 11.28
N SER A 70 0.45 12.24 10.80
CA SER A 70 0.21 11.00 11.51
C SER A 70 0.86 11.18 12.88
N SER A 71 0.05 11.31 13.93
CA SER A 71 0.57 11.39 15.29
C SER A 71 1.45 10.16 15.49
N GLN A 72 2.75 10.37 15.75
CA GLN A 72 3.63 9.29 16.16
C GLN A 72 3.00 8.60 17.39
N ALA A 73 2.50 7.39 17.14
CA ALA A 73 2.18 6.30 18.07
C ALA A 73 1.07 5.48 17.41
N LYS A 74 1.36 4.73 16.34
CA LYS A 74 0.31 4.09 15.54
C LYS A 74 0.99 3.04 14.62
N LEU A 75 1.63 2.01 15.17
CA LEU A 75 2.66 1.25 14.44
C LEU A 75 2.26 -0.17 14.24
N GLY A 76 2.52 -0.74 13.06
CA GLY A 76 2.36 -2.15 12.71
C GLY A 76 0.93 -2.64 12.47
N ALA A 77 -0.05 -1.73 12.49
CA ALA A 77 -1.47 -2.07 12.48
C ALA A 77 -2.10 -2.33 11.12
N SER A 78 -1.43 -1.88 10.09
CA SER A 78 -2.13 -1.22 9.00
C SER A 78 -2.43 -2.11 7.80
N GLY A 79 -1.99 -3.37 7.84
CA GLY A 79 -2.45 -4.38 6.90
C GLY A 79 -3.86 -4.82 7.21
N LEU A 80 -4.85 -3.96 7.07
CA LEU A 80 -6.25 -4.36 7.06
C LEU A 80 -6.87 -3.86 5.78
N ARG A 81 -6.88 -4.69 4.75
CA ARG A 81 -7.66 -4.35 3.57
C ARG A 81 -9.15 -4.47 3.87
N GLY A 82 -9.79 -3.33 4.14
CA GLY A 82 -11.15 -3.30 4.69
C GLY A 82 -11.18 -3.77 6.16
N GLY A 83 -12.22 -3.43 6.91
CA GLY A 83 -12.37 -3.82 8.32
C GLY A 83 -13.16 -2.80 9.13
N SER A 84 -13.55 -3.18 10.35
CA SER A 84 -14.09 -2.23 11.33
C SER A 84 -12.95 -1.44 11.99
N ASP A 85 -13.23 -0.21 12.42
CA ASP A 85 -12.23 0.65 13.10
C ASP A 85 -11.56 -0.05 14.28
N ALA A 86 -12.29 -0.91 14.99
CA ALA A 86 -11.80 -1.62 16.16
C ALA A 86 -10.65 -2.59 15.86
N ALA A 87 -10.66 -3.29 14.74
CA ALA A 87 -9.58 -4.20 14.35
C ALA A 87 -8.30 -3.41 14.03
N ALA A 88 -8.44 -2.30 13.29
CA ALA A 88 -7.33 -1.42 12.93
C ALA A 88 -6.71 -0.78 14.16
N GLU A 89 -7.53 -0.23 15.05
CA GLU A 89 -7.10 0.36 16.32
C GLU A 89 -6.40 -0.65 17.21
N ARG A 90 -6.80 -1.93 17.14
CA ARG A 90 -6.22 -2.98 17.97
C ARG A 90 -4.83 -3.41 17.52
N LEU A 91 -4.61 -3.82 16.27
CA LEU A 91 -3.26 -4.22 15.81
C LEU A 91 -2.23 -3.12 16.06
N GLU A 92 -2.71 -1.89 16.02
CA GLU A 92 -1.96 -0.71 16.28
C GLU A 92 -1.56 -0.51 17.72
N ALA A 93 -2.51 -0.66 18.64
CA ALA A 93 -2.25 -0.64 20.06
C ALA A 93 -1.21 -1.72 20.39
N GLU A 94 -1.41 -2.92 19.86
CA GLU A 94 -0.51 -4.06 20.08
C GLU A 94 0.93 -3.75 19.64
N SER A 95 1.13 -3.28 18.41
CA SER A 95 2.50 -3.01 17.94
C SER A 95 3.08 -1.70 18.51
N ARG A 96 2.27 -0.71 18.89
CA ARG A 96 2.72 0.44 19.68
C ARG A 96 3.24 -0.01 21.05
N ALA A 97 2.52 -0.88 21.74
CA ALA A 97 2.93 -1.41 23.04
C ALA A 97 4.29 -2.12 22.92
N VAL A 98 4.46 -2.96 21.91
CA VAL A 98 5.73 -3.65 21.66
C VAL A 98 6.86 -2.67 21.34
N MET A 99 6.67 -1.74 20.40
CA MET A 99 7.71 -0.77 20.03
C MET A 99 8.07 0.18 21.18
N ALA A 100 7.10 0.57 22.01
CA ALA A 100 7.35 1.39 23.20
C ALA A 100 8.21 0.63 24.22
N ALA A 101 7.86 -0.63 24.52
CA ALA A 101 8.60 -1.47 25.44
C ALA A 101 10.03 -1.77 24.93
N VAL A 102 10.16 -2.09 23.65
CA VAL A 102 11.45 -2.28 22.96
C VAL A 102 12.31 -1.03 23.06
N GLY A 103 11.76 0.14 22.73
CA GLY A 103 12.49 1.39 22.79
C GLY A 103 12.97 1.70 24.21
N ALA A 104 12.16 1.41 25.23
CA ALA A 104 12.57 1.54 26.63
C ALA A 104 13.68 0.55 27.00
N ALA A 105 13.55 -0.72 26.64
CA ALA A 105 14.54 -1.76 26.91
C ALA A 105 15.88 -1.50 26.18
N ALA A 106 15.84 -1.05 24.93
CA ALA A 106 17.01 -0.72 24.13
C ALA A 106 17.81 0.45 24.72
N ARG A 107 17.13 1.53 25.16
CA ARG A 107 17.79 2.67 25.83
C ARG A 107 18.50 2.30 27.13
N SER A 108 17.99 1.28 27.82
CA SER A 108 18.61 0.77 29.06
C SER A 108 19.74 -0.24 28.84
N GLY A 109 20.02 -0.64 27.59
CA GLY A 109 20.97 -1.73 27.27
C GLY A 109 20.50 -3.13 27.68
N ALA A 110 19.29 -3.25 28.24
CA ALA A 110 18.76 -4.51 28.74
C ALA A 110 18.47 -5.53 27.63
N LEU A 111 18.15 -5.06 26.42
CA LEU A 111 17.77 -5.93 25.31
C LEU A 111 18.94 -6.82 24.84
N SER A 112 20.12 -6.22 24.60
CA SER A 112 21.32 -6.93 24.14
C SER A 112 21.89 -7.86 25.22
N LEU A 113 21.91 -7.42 26.48
CA LEU A 113 22.41 -8.21 27.62
C LEU A 113 21.55 -9.45 27.91
N ARG A 114 20.22 -9.35 27.75
CA ARG A 114 19.29 -10.46 28.02
C ARG A 114 19.17 -11.43 26.86
N ALA A 115 19.41 -10.97 25.63
CA ALA A 115 19.37 -11.80 24.44
C ALA A 115 20.66 -12.63 24.26
N ALA A 116 21.82 -12.02 24.52
CA ALA A 116 23.12 -12.69 24.43
C ALA A 116 23.27 -13.74 25.56
N GLY A 117 23.06 -15.02 25.22
CA GLY A 117 23.25 -16.13 26.16
C GLY A 117 21.96 -16.80 26.66
N SER A 118 20.79 -16.42 26.14
CA SER A 118 19.56 -17.15 26.46
C SER A 118 19.51 -18.48 25.73
N HIS A 119 19.93 -19.56 26.41
CA HIS A 119 19.81 -20.94 25.92
C HIS A 119 18.37 -21.28 25.47
N ARG A 120 17.37 -20.69 26.13
CA ARG A 120 15.96 -20.87 25.75
C ARG A 120 15.65 -20.31 24.37
N LEU A 121 16.12 -19.09 24.06
CA LEU A 121 15.87 -18.48 22.75
C LEU A 121 16.57 -19.27 21.64
N LEU A 122 17.82 -19.68 21.87
CA LEU A 122 18.59 -20.50 20.93
C LEU A 122 17.92 -21.87 20.68
N ALA A 123 17.42 -22.53 21.73
CA ALA A 123 16.71 -23.80 21.59
C ALA A 123 15.39 -23.64 20.81
N GLU A 124 14.66 -22.55 21.02
CA GLU A 124 13.43 -22.26 20.28
C GLU A 124 13.73 -22.00 18.79
N GLN A 125 14.80 -21.25 18.49
CA GLN A 125 15.27 -21.03 17.11
C GLN A 125 15.62 -22.35 16.42
N ALA A 126 16.39 -23.22 17.09
CA ALA A 126 16.74 -24.55 16.56
C ALA A 126 15.50 -25.42 16.32
N LYS A 127 14.49 -25.35 17.20
CA LYS A 127 13.21 -26.06 17.02
C LYS A 127 12.45 -25.57 15.79
N LEU A 128 12.41 -24.26 15.56
CA LEU A 128 11.76 -23.68 14.38
C LEU A 128 12.48 -24.08 13.09
N GLN A 129 13.82 -24.08 13.07
CA GLN A 129 14.62 -24.54 11.93
C GLN A 129 14.40 -26.03 11.61
N ALA A 130 14.16 -26.85 12.63
CA ALA A 130 13.85 -28.27 12.46
C ALA A 130 12.37 -28.56 12.17
N SER A 131 11.51 -27.54 12.18
CA SER A 131 10.09 -27.73 11.95
C SER A 131 9.82 -28.06 10.48
N SER A 132 9.00 -29.08 10.26
CA SER A 132 8.45 -29.42 8.94
C SER A 132 6.98 -29.74 9.10
N TYR A 133 6.20 -29.46 8.06
CA TYR A 133 4.76 -29.67 8.07
C TYR A 133 4.35 -30.59 6.91
N ALA A 134 3.34 -31.40 7.15
CA ALA A 134 2.71 -32.28 6.19
C ALA A 134 1.22 -31.92 5.99
N ILE A 135 0.71 -32.18 4.78
CA ILE A 135 -0.73 -31.99 4.49
C ILE A 135 -1.57 -32.74 5.52
N GLY A 136 -2.57 -32.06 6.09
CA GLY A 136 -3.42 -32.57 7.17
C GLY A 136 -2.95 -32.21 8.58
N ASP A 137 -1.72 -31.70 8.75
CA ASP A 137 -1.25 -31.21 10.04
C ASP A 137 -2.19 -30.14 10.61
N LYS A 138 -2.38 -30.19 11.92
CA LYS A 138 -3.25 -29.25 12.64
C LYS A 138 -2.41 -28.19 13.34
N ARG A 139 -2.90 -26.95 13.30
CA ARG A 139 -2.27 -25.84 14.03
C ARG A 139 -3.32 -24.86 14.52
N VAL A 140 -3.10 -24.33 15.72
CA VAL A 140 -3.85 -23.18 16.22
C VAL A 140 -3.05 -21.93 15.91
N TRP A 141 -3.69 -20.98 15.25
CA TRP A 141 -3.14 -19.67 14.93
C TRP A 141 -3.72 -18.63 15.85
N HIS A 142 -2.87 -17.84 16.51
CA HIS A 142 -3.29 -16.69 17.28
C HIS A 142 -3.70 -15.58 16.33
N ASP A 143 -5.01 -15.50 16.07
CA ASP A 143 -5.65 -14.41 15.34
C ASP A 143 -5.80 -13.18 16.25
N MET A 144 -6.18 -12.03 15.68
CA MET A 144 -6.73 -10.93 16.44
C MET A 144 -7.94 -11.39 17.27
N ASP A 145 -9.05 -11.76 16.63
CA ASP A 145 -10.33 -11.87 17.34
C ASP A 145 -10.42 -13.13 18.18
N LYS A 146 -9.98 -14.25 17.62
CA LYS A 146 -9.98 -15.54 18.29
C LYS A 146 -9.04 -16.52 17.62
N ASP A 147 -8.38 -17.33 18.42
CA ASP A 147 -7.58 -18.46 17.95
C ASP A 147 -8.31 -19.26 16.85
N SER A 148 -7.63 -19.40 15.71
CA SER A 148 -8.09 -20.12 14.53
C SER A 148 -7.49 -21.51 14.52
N ALA A 149 -8.31 -22.54 14.74
CA ALA A 149 -7.91 -23.93 14.55
C ALA A 149 -7.94 -24.27 13.05
N THR A 150 -6.80 -24.65 12.48
CA THR A 150 -6.64 -24.88 11.05
C THR A 150 -6.00 -26.22 10.73
N SER A 151 -6.22 -26.66 9.50
CA SER A 151 -5.48 -27.76 8.86
C SER A 151 -4.61 -27.24 7.72
N LEU A 152 -3.43 -27.83 7.53
CA LEU A 152 -2.64 -27.62 6.32
C LEU A 152 -3.31 -28.30 5.12
N GLN A 153 -3.74 -27.50 4.14
CA GLN A 153 -4.46 -27.99 2.95
C GLN A 153 -3.57 -28.12 1.72
N ALA A 154 -2.57 -27.26 1.59
CA ALA A 154 -1.62 -27.29 0.48
C ALA A 154 -0.26 -26.73 0.87
N MET A 155 0.77 -27.14 0.15
CA MET A 155 2.12 -26.61 0.31
C MET A 155 2.87 -26.66 -1.01
N ARG A 156 3.71 -25.66 -1.28
CA ARG A 156 4.57 -25.60 -2.47
C ARG A 156 5.94 -25.03 -2.14
N ASP A 157 6.94 -25.46 -2.91
CA ASP A 157 8.28 -24.88 -2.82
C ASP A 157 8.29 -23.45 -3.34
N LEU A 158 9.00 -22.59 -2.63
CA LEU A 158 9.31 -21.25 -3.11
C LEU A 158 10.57 -21.30 -3.99
N PRO A 159 10.62 -20.55 -5.10
CA PRO A 159 11.74 -20.57 -6.04
C PRO A 159 13.09 -20.23 -5.37
N ASN A 160 14.17 -20.75 -5.94
CA ASN A 160 15.57 -20.51 -5.52
C ASN A 160 15.89 -20.89 -4.07
N GLY A 161 15.28 -21.98 -3.57
CA GLY A 161 15.49 -22.42 -2.20
C GLY A 161 14.95 -21.41 -1.19
N GLY A 162 13.85 -20.74 -1.54
CA GLY A 162 13.12 -19.78 -0.72
C GLY A 162 12.27 -20.42 0.38
N GLY A 163 12.48 -21.69 0.73
CA GLY A 163 11.62 -22.43 1.66
C GLY A 163 10.34 -22.92 1.00
N LYS A 164 9.25 -22.97 1.77
CA LYS A 164 7.92 -23.40 1.33
C LYS A 164 6.86 -22.36 1.67
N VAL A 165 5.81 -22.31 0.85
CA VAL A 165 4.54 -21.69 1.22
C VAL A 165 3.58 -22.76 1.69
N TYR A 166 2.96 -22.55 2.85
CA TYR A 166 1.94 -23.41 3.43
C TYR A 166 0.59 -22.70 3.47
N VAL A 167 -0.48 -23.37 3.04
CA VAL A 167 -1.84 -22.83 3.08
C VAL A 167 -2.66 -23.57 4.11
N TRP A 168 -2.99 -22.86 5.18
CA TRP A 168 -3.78 -23.34 6.30
C TRP A 168 -5.21 -22.87 6.13
N ALA A 169 -6.20 -23.76 6.30
CA ALA A 169 -7.60 -23.39 6.27
C ALA A 169 -8.27 -23.69 7.61
N GLN A 170 -9.08 -22.75 8.10
CA GLN A 170 -9.82 -22.90 9.34
C GLN A 170 -10.85 -24.03 9.27
N ASP A 171 -10.84 -24.87 10.30
CA ASP A 171 -11.72 -26.02 10.44
C ASP A 171 -13.02 -25.65 11.17
N GLY A 172 -14.06 -26.48 11.01
CA GLY A 172 -15.27 -26.42 11.84
C GLY A 172 -16.22 -25.26 11.52
N LEU A 173 -16.09 -24.67 10.34
CA LEU A 173 -16.98 -23.63 9.82
C LEU A 173 -17.97 -24.19 8.79
N ASP A 174 -18.99 -23.42 8.46
CA ASP A 174 -19.96 -23.67 7.39
C ASP A 174 -19.42 -23.36 5.98
N VAL A 175 -18.26 -22.71 5.91
CA VAL A 175 -17.46 -22.53 4.70
C VAL A 175 -16.17 -23.33 4.81
N SER A 176 -15.70 -23.89 3.70
CA SER A 176 -14.45 -24.66 3.69
C SER A 176 -13.69 -24.45 2.39
N VAL A 177 -12.37 -24.54 2.47
CA VAL A 177 -11.46 -24.54 1.33
C VAL A 177 -10.86 -25.92 1.17
N GLY A 178 -11.08 -26.54 0.02
CA GLY A 178 -10.49 -27.84 -0.31
C GLY A 178 -9.04 -27.74 -0.79
N SER A 179 -8.40 -28.90 -0.95
CA SER A 179 -7.00 -29.02 -1.39
C SER A 179 -6.73 -28.29 -2.71
N ASP A 180 -7.64 -28.36 -3.67
CA ASP A 180 -7.45 -27.79 -5.01
C ASP A 180 -7.47 -26.25 -4.98
N GLN A 181 -8.34 -25.70 -4.15
CA GLN A 181 -8.44 -24.25 -3.94
C GLN A 181 -7.19 -23.73 -3.21
N ALA A 182 -6.77 -24.43 -2.14
CA ALA A 182 -5.57 -24.11 -1.40
C ALA A 182 -4.30 -24.24 -2.26
N ASP A 183 -4.21 -25.26 -3.10
CA ASP A 183 -3.09 -25.49 -4.00
C ASP A 183 -3.01 -24.41 -5.09
N ALA A 184 -4.15 -23.98 -5.63
CA ALA A 184 -4.21 -22.84 -6.54
C ALA A 184 -3.68 -21.55 -5.88
N LEU A 185 -3.98 -21.32 -4.60
CA LEU A 185 -3.44 -20.17 -3.86
C LEU A 185 -1.93 -20.31 -3.63
N ALA A 186 -1.47 -21.48 -3.20
CA ALA A 186 -0.06 -21.78 -3.01
C ALA A 186 0.74 -21.58 -4.32
N GLU A 187 0.19 -22.04 -5.45
CA GLU A 187 0.77 -21.84 -6.77
C GLU A 187 0.92 -20.35 -7.09
N ARG A 188 -0.17 -19.59 -6.95
CA ARG A 188 -0.16 -18.16 -7.26
C ARG A 188 0.82 -17.40 -6.39
N PHE A 189 0.90 -17.76 -5.12
CA PHE A 189 1.87 -17.17 -4.23
C PHE A 189 3.30 -17.48 -4.69
N ALA A 190 3.64 -18.75 -4.88
CA ALA A 190 4.99 -19.19 -5.24
C ALA A 190 5.46 -18.69 -6.62
N ASN A 191 4.55 -18.52 -7.58
CA ASN A 191 4.89 -18.19 -8.97
C ASN A 191 4.67 -16.71 -9.33
N SER A 192 3.86 -15.96 -8.57
CA SER A 192 3.55 -14.56 -8.84
C SER A 192 3.87 -13.66 -7.66
N VAL A 193 3.14 -13.77 -6.54
CA VAL A 193 3.24 -12.85 -5.38
C VAL A 193 4.67 -12.79 -4.86
N TYR A 194 5.19 -13.94 -4.42
CA TYR A 194 6.50 -14.07 -3.82
C TYR A 194 7.65 -13.61 -4.72
N PRO A 195 7.86 -14.18 -5.92
CA PRO A 195 9.01 -13.82 -6.75
C PRO A 195 8.93 -12.37 -7.23
N LEU A 196 7.72 -11.85 -7.46
CA LEU A 196 7.55 -10.46 -7.88
C LEU A 196 7.92 -9.48 -6.77
N GLU A 197 7.37 -9.64 -5.58
CA GLU A 197 7.68 -8.76 -4.45
C GLU A 197 9.14 -8.89 -4.00
N ALA A 198 9.69 -10.11 -3.96
CA ALA A 198 11.10 -10.34 -3.65
C ALA A 198 12.04 -9.67 -4.67
N SER A 199 11.67 -9.66 -5.96
CA SER A 199 12.46 -9.02 -7.01
C SER A 199 12.37 -7.49 -6.99
N VAL A 200 11.19 -6.94 -6.68
CA VAL A 200 10.89 -5.49 -6.77
C VAL A 200 11.25 -4.75 -5.50
N VAL A 201 11.23 -5.44 -4.35
CA VAL A 201 11.52 -4.88 -3.02
C VAL A 201 12.74 -5.58 -2.42
N SER A 202 12.51 -6.72 -1.77
CA SER A 202 13.51 -7.49 -1.04
C SER A 202 12.90 -8.77 -0.51
N GLU A 203 13.74 -9.60 0.10
CA GLU A 203 13.30 -10.76 0.88
C GLU A 203 13.17 -10.44 2.38
N PRO A 204 12.25 -11.10 3.13
CA PRO A 204 12.10 -10.97 4.57
C PRO A 204 12.94 -12.02 5.34
N TRP A 205 14.04 -12.51 4.77
CA TRP A 205 14.98 -13.42 5.44
C TRP A 205 16.41 -12.98 5.20
N GLY A 206 17.33 -13.67 5.88
CA GLY A 206 18.75 -13.40 5.89
C GLY A 206 19.26 -12.92 7.24
N ASP A 207 20.58 -12.96 7.39
CA ASP A 207 21.29 -12.53 8.60
C ASP A 207 21.43 -11.00 8.71
N ASP A 208 20.81 -10.26 7.80
CA ASP A 208 20.85 -8.79 7.74
C ASP A 208 19.83 -8.11 8.69
N ILE A 209 19.07 -8.90 9.46
CA ILE A 209 18.38 -8.43 10.67
C ILE A 209 19.39 -7.77 11.61
N ASP A 210 19.00 -6.65 12.22
CA ASP A 210 19.83 -5.95 13.19
C ASP A 210 20.20 -6.89 14.36
N PRO A 211 21.45 -6.88 14.85
CA PRO A 211 21.87 -7.73 15.95
C PRO A 211 21.00 -7.62 17.21
N GLY A 212 20.37 -6.46 17.46
CA GLY A 212 19.44 -6.27 18.57
C GLY A 212 18.15 -7.09 18.45
N TRP A 213 17.77 -7.52 17.25
CA TRP A 213 16.59 -8.33 16.99
C TRP A 213 16.89 -9.81 16.74
N ARG A 214 18.09 -10.14 16.23
CA ARG A 214 18.41 -11.47 15.68
C ARG A 214 18.14 -12.66 16.61
N ALA A 215 18.38 -12.52 17.90
CA ALA A 215 18.13 -13.58 18.88
C ALA A 215 16.67 -13.61 19.41
N LEU A 216 15.87 -12.60 19.07
CA LEU A 216 14.49 -12.41 19.53
C LEU A 216 13.47 -12.70 18.44
N ALA A 217 13.91 -12.82 17.18
CA ALA A 217 13.10 -13.03 16.01
C ALA A 217 13.33 -14.41 15.40
N LEU A 218 12.58 -14.70 14.32
CA LEU A 218 12.79 -15.89 13.51
C LEU A 218 14.26 -15.98 13.04
N PRO A 219 14.83 -17.20 13.01
CA PRO A 219 16.14 -17.44 12.43
C PRO A 219 16.22 -16.93 10.99
N GLY A 220 17.38 -16.39 10.59
CA GLY A 220 17.58 -15.80 9.25
C GLY A 220 17.41 -16.78 8.09
N ASP A 221 17.46 -18.08 8.35
CA ASP A 221 17.23 -19.18 7.40
C ASP A 221 15.80 -19.73 7.44
N THR A 222 14.91 -19.18 8.28
CA THR A 222 13.49 -19.49 8.24
C THR A 222 12.86 -18.78 7.04
N LYS A 223 12.78 -19.49 5.92
CA LYS A 223 12.24 -18.95 4.67
C LYS A 223 10.77 -19.31 4.41
N ASP A 224 10.19 -20.11 5.29
CA ASP A 224 8.84 -20.59 5.15
C ASP A 224 7.80 -19.47 5.36
N VAL A 225 6.78 -19.46 4.50
CA VAL A 225 5.66 -18.51 4.53
C VAL A 225 4.36 -19.25 4.80
N HIS A 226 3.51 -18.69 5.66
CA HIS A 226 2.24 -19.27 6.06
C HIS A 226 1.08 -18.38 5.64
N LEU A 227 0.23 -18.89 4.76
CA LEU A 227 -1.02 -18.27 4.37
C LEU A 227 -2.14 -18.89 5.20
N VAL A 228 -2.81 -18.08 6.00
CA VAL A 228 -3.83 -18.55 6.96
C VAL A 228 -5.20 -18.06 6.49
N LEU A 229 -5.99 -18.98 5.95
CA LEU A 229 -7.37 -18.73 5.56
C LEU A 229 -8.26 -18.91 6.78
N SER A 230 -8.61 -17.78 7.39
CA SER A 230 -9.45 -17.69 8.59
C SER A 230 -10.69 -16.87 8.31
N ARG A 231 -11.79 -17.18 9.00
CA ARG A 231 -12.97 -16.32 8.98
C ARG A 231 -12.68 -15.07 9.80
N LEU A 232 -12.48 -13.96 9.11
CA LEU A 232 -12.10 -12.67 9.74
C LEU A 232 -13.32 -11.80 10.04
N ASN A 233 -14.50 -12.23 9.61
CA ASN A 233 -15.74 -11.46 9.74
C ASN A 233 -16.85 -12.35 10.28
N ASP A 234 -17.71 -11.77 11.13
CA ASP A 234 -18.96 -12.43 11.50
C ASP A 234 -19.93 -12.39 10.31
N PRO A 235 -20.34 -13.54 9.72
CA PRO A 235 -21.25 -13.57 8.59
C PRO A 235 -22.64 -13.02 8.93
N ASN A 236 -23.00 -12.93 10.21
CA ASN A 236 -24.27 -12.38 10.66
C ASN A 236 -24.25 -10.85 10.78
N GLN A 237 -23.09 -10.22 10.71
CA GLN A 237 -22.97 -8.77 10.69
C GLN A 237 -23.07 -8.24 9.26
N ALA A 238 -24.29 -7.80 8.89
CA ALA A 238 -24.57 -7.23 7.56
C ALA A 238 -24.14 -5.76 7.39
N GLY A 239 -23.51 -5.14 8.40
CA GLY A 239 -23.10 -3.73 8.39
C GLY A 239 -21.70 -3.53 8.96
N GLY A 240 -21.01 -2.47 8.50
CA GLY A 240 -19.62 -2.17 8.86
C GLY A 240 -18.62 -2.54 7.76
N GLY A 241 -17.36 -2.12 7.92
CA GLY A 241 -16.28 -2.51 7.01
C GLY A 241 -15.90 -3.98 7.21
N ARG A 242 -15.70 -4.71 6.11
CA ARG A 242 -15.28 -6.12 6.12
C ARG A 242 -13.77 -6.24 6.05
N LEU A 243 -13.18 -7.02 6.95
CA LEU A 243 -11.76 -7.31 6.97
C LEU A 243 -11.40 -8.38 5.94
N LEU A 244 -10.60 -8.04 4.92
CA LEU A 244 -10.23 -8.99 3.86
C LEU A 244 -8.93 -9.75 4.15
N GLY A 245 -8.05 -9.22 5.00
CA GLY A 245 -6.78 -9.85 5.33
C GLY A 245 -5.93 -8.98 6.22
N TYR A 246 -4.92 -9.58 6.86
CA TYR A 246 -3.97 -8.84 7.69
C TYR A 246 -2.62 -9.49 7.94
N VAL A 247 -1.66 -8.66 8.34
CA VAL A 247 -0.37 -9.09 8.88
C VAL A 247 -0.10 -8.44 10.24
N ARG A 248 0.38 -9.28 11.16
CA ARG A 248 0.88 -8.87 12.47
C ARG A 248 2.38 -9.15 12.53
N TRP A 249 3.21 -8.13 12.35
CA TRP A 249 4.67 -8.31 12.24
C TRP A 249 5.30 -8.96 13.48
N THR A 250 4.69 -8.81 14.65
CA THR A 250 5.15 -9.45 15.90
C THR A 250 5.07 -10.97 15.84
N ASN A 251 4.35 -11.56 14.88
CA ASN A 251 4.39 -12.99 14.59
C ASN A 251 5.79 -13.48 14.15
N ALA A 252 6.67 -12.57 13.71
CA ALA A 252 8.07 -12.89 13.43
C ALA A 252 8.97 -12.87 14.69
N LEU A 253 8.43 -12.55 15.88
CA LEU A 253 9.17 -12.63 17.13
C LEU A 253 9.03 -14.03 17.76
N LEU A 254 10.01 -14.46 18.54
CA LEU A 254 9.89 -15.67 19.34
C LEU A 254 8.96 -15.40 20.52
N ALA A 255 7.99 -16.28 20.76
CA ALA A 255 7.06 -16.12 21.89
C ALA A 255 7.80 -16.10 23.24
N SER A 256 8.87 -16.90 23.32
CA SER A 256 9.79 -16.94 24.47
C SER A 256 10.60 -15.66 24.67
N ALA A 257 10.64 -14.74 23.69
CA ALA A 257 11.27 -13.43 23.81
C ALA A 257 10.43 -12.42 24.59
N ALA A 258 9.15 -12.68 24.86
CA ALA A 258 8.26 -11.75 25.54
C ALA A 258 8.85 -11.15 26.84
N PRO A 259 9.46 -11.93 27.78
CA PRO A 259 10.05 -11.33 28.98
C PRO A 259 11.25 -10.41 28.68
N THR A 260 12.03 -10.74 27.65
CA THR A 260 13.20 -9.96 27.24
C THR A 260 12.81 -8.66 26.55
N VAL A 261 11.85 -8.75 25.63
CA VAL A 261 11.33 -7.64 24.81
C VAL A 261 10.50 -6.67 25.66
N CYS A 262 9.61 -7.22 26.48
CA CYS A 262 8.55 -6.44 27.13
C CYS A 262 8.86 -6.03 28.57
N GLY A 263 9.88 -6.61 29.21
CA GLY A 263 10.17 -6.29 30.61
C GLY A 263 8.95 -6.59 31.50
N ALA A 264 8.43 -5.60 32.21
CA ALA A 264 7.23 -5.75 33.06
C ALA A 264 5.92 -5.34 32.37
N ASP A 265 5.96 -4.91 31.11
CA ASP A 265 4.77 -4.48 30.36
C ASP A 265 3.91 -5.69 29.99
N GLN A 266 2.72 -5.79 30.59
CA GLN A 266 1.84 -6.96 30.41
C GLN A 266 1.18 -6.97 29.03
N GLU A 267 0.79 -5.81 28.49
CA GLU A 267 0.17 -5.71 27.17
C GLU A 267 1.15 -6.20 26.09
N CYS A 268 2.39 -5.72 26.15
CA CYS A 268 3.46 -6.22 25.29
C CYS A 268 3.71 -7.72 25.49
N ARG A 269 3.74 -8.21 26.74
CA ARG A 269 3.95 -9.64 27.02
C ARG A 269 2.87 -10.53 26.42
N ASP A 270 1.62 -10.10 26.49
CA ASP A 270 0.50 -10.82 25.90
C ASP A 270 0.60 -10.82 24.37
N VAL A 271 1.01 -9.70 23.78
CA VAL A 271 1.19 -9.56 22.33
C VAL A 271 2.31 -10.48 21.83
N VAL A 272 3.52 -10.37 22.38
CA VAL A 272 4.68 -11.18 21.97
C VAL A 272 4.51 -12.64 22.37
N GLY A 273 3.92 -12.91 23.54
CA GLY A 273 3.67 -14.27 24.03
C GLY A 273 2.69 -15.05 23.15
N LYS A 274 1.80 -14.35 22.44
CA LYS A 274 0.91 -14.90 21.40
C LYS A 274 1.50 -14.78 19.98
N SER A 275 2.81 -14.60 19.85
CA SER A 275 3.45 -14.66 18.53
C SER A 275 3.23 -16.04 17.92
N ASN A 276 2.84 -16.05 16.64
CA ASN A 276 2.76 -17.30 15.88
C ASN A 276 4.14 -17.88 15.52
N GLN A 277 5.23 -17.14 15.71
CA GLN A 277 6.59 -17.56 15.35
C GLN A 277 6.66 -18.05 13.89
N ALA A 278 6.12 -17.25 12.98
CA ALA A 278 6.01 -17.53 11.56
C ALA A 278 5.84 -16.24 10.75
N LEU A 279 6.28 -16.26 9.49
CA LEU A 279 5.88 -15.26 8.51
C LEU A 279 4.45 -15.58 8.05
N ALA A 280 3.47 -15.04 8.78
CA ALA A 280 2.07 -15.39 8.62
C ALA A 280 1.24 -14.23 8.07
N THR A 281 0.50 -14.50 7.01
CA THR A 281 -0.47 -13.59 6.40
C THR A 281 -1.86 -14.20 6.49
N PHE A 282 -2.79 -13.49 7.12
CA PHE A 282 -4.17 -13.92 7.29
C PHE A 282 -5.02 -13.35 6.15
N VAL A 283 -5.91 -14.16 5.60
CA VAL A 283 -6.82 -13.77 4.50
C VAL A 283 -8.21 -14.30 4.81
N ASP A 284 -9.24 -13.51 4.51
CA ASP A 284 -10.63 -13.86 4.78
C ASP A 284 -11.06 -15.10 3.98
N LEU A 285 -11.34 -16.17 4.72
CA LEU A 285 -11.76 -17.47 4.20
C LEU A 285 -13.05 -17.36 3.39
N ASP A 286 -14.04 -16.62 3.88
CA ASP A 286 -15.34 -16.48 3.22
C ASP A 286 -15.18 -15.79 1.86
N THR A 287 -14.39 -14.72 1.78
CA THR A 287 -14.05 -14.05 0.51
C THR A 287 -13.32 -14.98 -0.44
N PHE A 288 -12.31 -15.71 0.03
CA PHE A 288 -11.53 -16.60 -0.83
C PHE A 288 -12.35 -17.81 -1.32
N ALA A 289 -13.23 -18.38 -0.49
CA ALA A 289 -14.04 -19.54 -0.85
C ALA A 289 -15.23 -19.19 -1.76
N GLN A 290 -15.59 -17.90 -1.89
CA GLN A 290 -16.79 -17.46 -2.60
C GLN A 290 -16.71 -17.68 -4.12
N ALA A 291 -17.52 -18.59 -4.65
CA ALA A 291 -17.74 -18.74 -6.09
C ALA A 291 -18.64 -17.62 -6.64
N ASP A 292 -18.46 -17.28 -7.92
CA ASP A 292 -19.37 -16.35 -8.60
C ASP A 292 -20.78 -16.96 -8.73
N PRO A 293 -21.85 -16.15 -8.69
CA PRO A 293 -23.22 -16.65 -8.81
C PRO A 293 -23.43 -17.54 -10.05
N GLY A 294 -23.89 -18.77 -9.82
CA GLY A 294 -24.17 -19.75 -10.88
C GLY A 294 -22.93 -20.33 -11.56
N ARG A 295 -21.73 -20.16 -10.99
CA ARG A 295 -20.47 -20.68 -11.54
C ARG A 295 -19.71 -21.50 -10.50
N ASN A 296 -18.84 -22.39 -10.99
CA ASN A 296 -17.87 -23.06 -10.14
C ASN A 296 -16.81 -22.06 -9.66
N TRP A 297 -16.23 -22.35 -8.50
CA TRP A 297 -15.10 -21.60 -7.97
C TRP A 297 -13.92 -21.63 -8.94
N THR A 298 -13.27 -20.49 -9.14
CA THR A 298 -11.98 -20.39 -9.83
C THR A 298 -11.16 -19.26 -9.21
N MET A 299 -9.83 -19.34 -9.30
CA MET A 299 -8.94 -18.25 -8.86
C MET A 299 -9.24 -16.89 -9.54
N LYS A 300 -9.92 -16.90 -10.69
CA LYS A 300 -10.32 -15.70 -11.42
C LYS A 300 -11.71 -15.17 -11.05
N GLY A 301 -12.46 -15.88 -10.21
CA GLY A 301 -13.75 -15.42 -9.68
C GLY A 301 -13.61 -14.20 -8.78
N ASN A 302 -14.71 -13.51 -8.49
CA ASN A 302 -14.67 -12.22 -7.80
C ASN A 302 -14.05 -12.28 -6.40
N GLY A 303 -14.49 -13.21 -5.56
CA GLY A 303 -13.93 -13.41 -4.22
C GLY A 303 -12.44 -13.81 -4.26
N PRO A 304 -12.07 -14.90 -4.96
CA PRO A 304 -10.69 -15.39 -5.02
C PRO A 304 -9.68 -14.37 -5.57
N SER A 305 -10.06 -13.62 -6.60
CA SER A 305 -9.19 -12.58 -7.16
C SER A 305 -9.02 -11.38 -6.23
N LEU A 306 -10.06 -11.00 -5.49
CA LEU A 306 -9.95 -9.99 -4.43
C LEU A 306 -9.02 -10.49 -3.31
N ALA A 307 -9.22 -11.74 -2.85
CA ALA A 307 -8.37 -12.37 -1.84
C ALA A 307 -6.90 -12.46 -2.28
N LEU A 308 -6.60 -12.72 -3.56
CA LEU A 308 -5.24 -12.72 -4.08
C LEU A 308 -4.62 -11.32 -4.09
N SER A 309 -5.38 -10.29 -4.51
CA SER A 309 -4.92 -8.90 -4.44
C SER A 309 -4.65 -8.47 -3.00
N THR A 310 -5.53 -8.86 -2.08
CA THR A 310 -5.33 -8.68 -0.64
C THR A 310 -4.07 -9.40 -0.17
N LEU A 311 -3.87 -10.67 -0.52
CA LEU A 311 -2.69 -11.42 -0.13
C LEU A 311 -1.39 -10.72 -0.55
N ALA A 312 -1.32 -10.17 -1.77
CA ALA A 312 -0.16 -9.41 -2.22
C ALA A 312 0.02 -8.08 -1.45
N HIS A 313 -1.08 -7.38 -1.18
CA HIS A 313 -1.05 -6.20 -0.31
C HIS A 313 -0.51 -6.55 1.09
N GLU A 314 -1.05 -7.61 1.70
CA GLU A 314 -0.70 -8.01 3.05
C GLU A 314 0.71 -8.59 3.16
N TYR A 315 1.17 -9.36 2.17
CA TYR A 315 2.53 -9.90 2.17
C TYR A 315 3.58 -8.79 2.10
N LEU A 316 3.32 -7.68 1.41
CA LEU A 316 4.25 -6.54 1.44
C LEU A 316 4.44 -6.01 2.86
N HIS A 317 3.44 -6.03 3.74
CA HIS A 317 3.63 -5.59 5.12
C HIS A 317 4.64 -6.43 5.87
N VAL A 318 4.78 -7.73 5.55
CA VAL A 318 5.87 -8.57 6.08
C VAL A 318 7.22 -8.01 5.64
N LEU A 319 7.40 -7.76 4.35
CA LEU A 319 8.64 -7.23 3.78
C LEU A 319 8.96 -5.83 4.34
N TYR A 320 7.93 -4.99 4.45
CA TYR A 320 8.06 -3.63 4.96
C TYR A 320 8.48 -3.64 6.44
N ALA A 321 7.84 -4.45 7.28
CA ALA A 321 8.23 -4.61 8.68
C ALA A 321 9.66 -5.12 8.82
N TYR A 322 10.09 -6.08 7.99
CA TYR A 322 11.47 -6.55 8.00
C TYR A 322 12.45 -5.42 7.72
N ASN A 323 12.20 -4.60 6.71
CA ASN A 323 13.11 -3.54 6.30
C ASN A 323 13.09 -2.31 7.20
N LYS A 324 11.91 -1.93 7.71
CA LYS A 324 11.72 -0.69 8.47
C LYS A 324 11.76 -0.89 9.98
N ILE A 325 11.62 -2.12 10.48
CA ILE A 325 11.64 -2.45 11.91
C ILE A 325 12.81 -3.39 12.22
N LEU A 326 12.85 -4.59 11.64
CA LEU A 326 13.78 -5.65 12.10
C LEU A 326 15.22 -5.49 11.59
N ARG A 327 15.43 -4.88 10.41
CA ARG A 327 16.76 -4.51 9.90
C ARG A 327 17.28 -3.18 10.46
N LYS A 328 16.50 -2.54 11.33
CA LYS A 328 16.88 -1.28 11.98
C LYS A 328 17.17 -1.56 13.46
N PRO A 329 18.06 -0.78 14.09
CA PRO A 329 18.24 -0.84 15.53
C PRO A 329 16.88 -0.74 16.24
N PRO A 330 16.62 -1.52 17.29
CA PRO A 330 15.34 -1.50 18.02
C PRO A 330 14.95 -0.12 18.58
N SER A 331 15.92 0.80 18.72
CA SER A 331 15.73 2.20 19.12
C SER A 331 15.39 3.15 17.97
N SER A 332 15.32 2.66 16.74
CA SER A 332 15.09 3.48 15.55
C SER A 332 13.70 4.10 15.54
N GLY A 333 13.60 5.24 14.85
CA GLY A 333 12.34 5.90 14.61
C GLY A 333 11.33 4.97 13.94
N ASN A 334 10.08 5.20 14.26
CA ASN A 334 8.97 4.36 13.91
C ASN A 334 8.52 4.57 12.43
N PRO A 335 8.15 3.51 11.68
CA PRO A 335 7.56 3.65 10.35
C PRO A 335 6.24 4.44 10.36
N THR A 336 5.75 4.86 9.20
CA THR A 336 4.51 5.66 9.12
C THR A 336 3.41 4.84 8.45
N VAL A 337 2.18 4.92 8.98
CA VAL A 337 1.04 4.12 8.50
C VAL A 337 0.79 4.36 7.02
N TRP A 338 0.67 5.63 6.63
CA TRP A 338 0.33 5.98 5.25
C TRP A 338 1.39 5.53 4.23
N GLU A 339 2.67 5.54 4.61
CA GLU A 339 3.76 5.06 3.75
C GLU A 339 3.67 3.56 3.56
N ASN A 340 3.45 2.81 4.65
CA ASN A 340 3.27 1.36 4.63
C ASN A 340 2.09 0.97 3.73
N GLU A 341 0.94 1.62 3.91
CA GLU A 341 -0.27 1.34 3.13
C GLU A 341 -0.17 1.76 1.67
N LEU A 342 0.49 2.89 1.39
CA LEU A 342 0.76 3.30 0.03
C LEU A 342 1.65 2.27 -0.68
N ALA A 343 2.68 1.76 -0.01
CA ALA A 343 3.54 0.74 -0.57
C ALA A 343 2.73 -0.54 -0.85
N ALA A 344 1.92 -0.98 0.13
CA ALA A 344 1.16 -2.22 0.04
C ALA A 344 0.10 -2.16 -1.05
N GLN A 345 -0.63 -1.06 -1.18
CA GLN A 345 -1.56 -0.82 -2.29
C GLN A 345 -0.84 -0.79 -3.64
N THR A 346 0.38 -0.25 -3.70
CA THR A 346 1.18 -0.26 -4.92
C THR A 346 1.56 -1.68 -5.34
N MET A 347 1.94 -2.55 -4.38
CA MET A 347 2.26 -3.94 -4.68
C MET A 347 1.04 -4.79 -5.00
N GLY A 348 -0.06 -4.64 -4.26
CA GLY A 348 -1.32 -5.31 -4.54
C GLY A 348 -1.75 -5.11 -6.00
N TYR A 349 -1.66 -3.87 -6.50
CA TYR A 349 -1.90 -3.54 -7.90
C TYR A 349 -0.91 -4.22 -8.86
N LEU A 350 0.40 -4.11 -8.61
CA LEU A 350 1.41 -4.66 -9.51
C LEU A 350 1.33 -6.20 -9.62
N VAL A 351 1.12 -6.91 -8.52
CA VAL A 351 0.94 -8.38 -8.51
C VAL A 351 -0.37 -8.78 -9.17
N SER A 352 -1.43 -8.03 -8.90
CA SER A 352 -2.71 -8.27 -9.54
C SER A 352 -2.65 -8.06 -11.06
N ALA A 353 -1.88 -7.09 -11.56
CA ALA A 353 -1.67 -6.90 -13.00
C ALA A 353 -0.90 -8.06 -13.67
N ASP A 354 0.00 -8.74 -12.95
CA ASP A 354 0.66 -9.97 -13.44
C ASP A 354 -0.32 -11.13 -13.62
N THR A 355 -1.29 -11.24 -12.71
CA THR A 355 -2.27 -12.34 -12.71
C THR A 355 -3.52 -12.04 -13.56
N PHE A 356 -3.98 -10.79 -13.49
CA PHE A 356 -5.20 -10.27 -14.10
C PHE A 356 -4.79 -9.17 -15.08
N THR A 357 -4.54 -9.57 -16.32
CA THR A 357 -3.96 -8.72 -17.38
C THR A 357 -4.93 -7.67 -17.94
N GLY A 358 -6.19 -7.68 -17.50
CA GLY A 358 -7.24 -6.74 -17.93
C GLY A 358 -7.34 -5.51 -17.03
N GLY A 359 -7.85 -4.41 -17.57
CA GLY A 359 -8.08 -3.16 -16.84
C GLY A 359 -9.39 -3.17 -16.04
N ARG A 360 -10.14 -2.06 -16.14
CA ARG A 360 -11.49 -1.97 -15.60
C ARG A 360 -12.42 -2.96 -16.31
N GLY A 361 -13.34 -3.57 -15.58
CA GLY A 361 -14.31 -4.51 -16.15
C GLY A 361 -14.97 -5.39 -15.10
N SER A 362 -15.69 -6.41 -15.56
CA SER A 362 -16.35 -7.43 -14.73
C SER A 362 -16.07 -8.84 -15.20
N ASP A 363 -15.09 -9.03 -16.08
CA ASP A 363 -14.68 -10.35 -16.56
C ASP A 363 -13.59 -10.98 -15.66
N ALA A 364 -13.28 -12.25 -15.95
CA ALA A 364 -12.31 -13.04 -15.22
C ALA A 364 -10.86 -12.51 -15.30
N ASN A 365 -10.55 -11.65 -16.28
CA ASN A 365 -9.22 -11.06 -16.44
C ASN A 365 -9.15 -9.63 -15.89
N SER A 366 -10.28 -9.03 -15.52
CA SER A 366 -10.36 -7.67 -14.99
C SER A 366 -9.62 -7.59 -13.67
N HIS A 367 -8.76 -6.58 -13.54
CA HIS A 367 -8.01 -6.34 -12.33
C HIS A 367 -8.96 -6.12 -11.14
N PRO A 368 -8.82 -6.86 -10.01
CA PRO A 368 -9.77 -6.83 -8.90
C PRO A 368 -10.00 -5.42 -8.35
N ASP A 369 -8.93 -4.63 -8.19
CA ASP A 369 -9.02 -3.27 -7.64
C ASP A 369 -9.65 -2.24 -8.59
N LEU A 370 -9.78 -2.59 -9.88
CA LEU A 370 -10.33 -1.74 -10.94
C LEU A 370 -11.78 -2.11 -11.32
N ARG A 371 -12.33 -3.16 -10.70
CA ARG A 371 -13.72 -3.59 -10.94
C ARG A 371 -14.71 -2.56 -10.39
N ARG A 372 -15.97 -2.72 -10.80
CA ARG A 372 -17.06 -1.91 -10.29
C ARG A 372 -17.13 -1.99 -8.77
N GLY A 373 -17.15 -0.84 -8.10
CA GLY A 373 -17.15 -0.74 -6.65
C GLY A 373 -15.78 -0.91 -5.99
N GLY A 374 -14.73 -1.24 -6.76
CA GLY A 374 -13.36 -1.37 -6.26
C GLY A 374 -12.74 -0.03 -5.82
N ASP A 375 -11.53 -0.13 -5.28
CA ASP A 375 -10.80 0.99 -4.70
C ASP A 375 -10.58 2.13 -5.69
N PHE A 376 -10.30 1.85 -6.97
CA PHE A 376 -10.10 2.91 -7.96
C PHE A 376 -11.38 3.72 -8.25
N GLU A 377 -12.55 3.07 -8.34
CA GLU A 377 -13.81 3.78 -8.54
C GLU A 377 -14.19 4.58 -7.28
N SER A 378 -13.90 4.05 -6.09
CA SER A 378 -14.05 4.77 -4.82
C SER A 378 -13.17 6.03 -4.77
N PHE A 379 -11.94 5.96 -5.30
CA PHE A 379 -11.06 7.10 -5.43
C PHE A 379 -11.62 8.16 -6.37
N LEU A 380 -12.10 7.77 -7.55
CA LEU A 380 -12.69 8.71 -8.50
C LEU A 380 -13.87 9.46 -7.86
N ARG A 381 -14.74 8.77 -7.13
CA ARG A 381 -15.88 9.40 -6.43
C ARG A 381 -15.46 10.36 -5.32
N ARG A 382 -14.31 10.15 -4.67
CA ARG A 382 -13.82 10.94 -3.53
C ARG A 382 -12.29 11.06 -3.57
N PRO A 383 -11.74 11.90 -4.47
CA PRO A 383 -10.28 11.99 -4.66
C PRO A 383 -9.57 12.74 -3.53
N ALA A 384 -10.31 13.54 -2.76
CA ALA A 384 -9.79 14.30 -1.64
C ALA A 384 -9.48 13.37 -0.45
N CYS A 385 -8.20 13.10 -0.23
CA CYS A 385 -7.71 12.40 0.96
C CYS A 385 -6.29 12.89 1.31
N ASN A 386 -6.10 13.28 2.55
CA ASN A 386 -4.83 13.69 3.11
C ASN A 386 -4.07 12.43 3.54
N LEU A 387 -3.25 11.87 2.63
CA LEU A 387 -2.45 10.67 2.91
C LEU A 387 -1.59 10.81 4.17
N LYS A 388 -0.90 11.95 4.35
CA LYS A 388 -0.05 12.19 5.55
C LYS A 388 -0.85 12.51 6.82
N GLY A 389 -2.14 12.75 6.70
CA GLY A 389 -3.09 12.86 7.82
C GLY A 389 -3.89 11.59 8.01
N TRP A 390 -3.62 10.52 7.24
CA TRP A 390 -4.21 9.22 7.45
C TRP A 390 -3.81 8.72 8.82
N SER A 391 -4.80 8.72 9.71
CA SER A 391 -4.71 8.21 11.05
C SER A 391 -5.91 7.31 11.26
N VAL A 392 -5.66 6.06 11.62
CA VAL A 392 -6.71 5.13 12.03
C VAL A 392 -7.34 5.51 13.39
N ALA A 393 -6.91 6.61 14.06
CA ALA A 393 -7.65 7.18 15.21
C ALA A 393 -8.85 8.04 14.79
N ALA A 394 -8.92 8.48 13.53
CA ALA A 394 -10.13 9.07 13.01
C ALA A 394 -10.97 7.92 12.47
N SER A 395 -11.99 7.53 13.23
CA SER A 395 -12.96 6.43 12.98
C SER A 395 -13.73 6.50 11.65
N ASN A 396 -13.29 7.29 10.67
CA ASN A 396 -13.92 7.48 9.37
C ASN A 396 -12.93 7.86 8.25
N TYR A 397 -11.61 7.71 8.46
CA TYR A 397 -10.61 8.27 7.54
C TYR A 397 -9.55 7.26 7.08
N THR A 398 -9.90 6.44 6.08
CA THR A 398 -8.92 5.64 5.33
C THR A 398 -8.66 6.25 3.95
N CYS A 399 -7.41 6.22 3.52
CA CYS A 399 -7.01 6.71 2.20
C CYS A 399 -6.63 5.58 1.23
N TYR A 400 -7.02 4.33 1.48
CA TYR A 400 -6.74 3.17 0.60
C TYR A 400 -7.03 3.45 -0.88
N PRO A 401 -8.19 4.02 -1.26
CA PRO A 401 -8.45 4.37 -2.66
C PRO A 401 -7.41 5.33 -3.26
N LYS A 402 -7.03 6.39 -2.54
CA LYS A 402 -6.02 7.35 -3.01
C LYS A 402 -4.62 6.74 -3.02
N ALA A 403 -4.31 5.89 -2.04
CA ALA A 403 -3.06 5.15 -1.99
C ALA A 403 -2.91 4.24 -3.22
N LEU A 404 -3.94 3.48 -3.58
CA LEU A 404 -3.97 2.71 -4.82
C LEU A 404 -3.70 3.60 -6.04
N ALA A 405 -4.47 4.68 -6.21
CA ALA A 405 -4.32 5.54 -7.39
C ALA A 405 -2.95 6.25 -7.48
N ALA A 406 -2.37 6.63 -6.34
CA ALA A 406 -1.02 7.17 -6.28
C ALA A 406 0.05 6.10 -6.62
N GLY A 407 -0.12 4.88 -6.11
CA GLY A 407 0.69 3.71 -6.47
C GLY A 407 0.64 3.40 -7.96
N MET A 408 -0.56 3.34 -8.53
CA MET A 408 -0.78 3.21 -9.96
C MET A 408 -0.07 4.33 -10.73
N GLN A 409 -0.23 5.59 -10.32
CA GLN A 409 0.42 6.73 -10.96
C GLN A 409 1.95 6.57 -10.99
N MET A 410 2.56 6.05 -9.92
CA MET A 410 4.00 5.76 -9.88
C MET A 410 4.39 4.64 -10.85
N LEU A 411 3.68 3.52 -10.84
CA LEU A 411 3.99 2.38 -11.70
C LEU A 411 3.81 2.72 -13.19
N HIS A 412 2.69 3.35 -13.54
CA HIS A 412 2.39 3.77 -14.91
C HIS A 412 3.38 4.82 -15.43
N GLN A 413 3.94 5.69 -14.60
CA GLN A 413 4.85 6.74 -15.10
C GLN A 413 6.32 6.36 -14.95
N PHE A 414 6.71 5.83 -13.79
CA PHE A 414 8.11 5.60 -13.43
C PHE A 414 8.48 4.11 -13.35
N GLY A 415 7.50 3.24 -13.13
CA GLY A 415 7.69 1.78 -13.07
C GLY A 415 8.08 1.26 -11.69
N ALA A 416 8.27 -0.06 -11.60
CA ALA A 416 8.44 -0.77 -10.33
C ALA A 416 9.75 -0.44 -9.58
N GLY A 417 10.73 0.16 -10.27
CA GLY A 417 12.02 0.55 -9.67
C GLY A 417 11.91 1.54 -8.50
N VAL A 418 10.75 2.20 -8.35
CA VAL A 418 10.46 3.08 -7.21
C VAL A 418 10.45 2.34 -5.87
N MET A 419 10.07 1.06 -5.86
CA MET A 419 9.71 0.32 -4.64
C MET A 419 10.91 -0.02 -3.76
N LYS A 420 12.01 -0.54 -4.34
CA LYS A 420 13.16 -0.99 -3.56
C LYS A 420 13.80 0.13 -2.72
N PRO A 421 14.23 1.28 -3.28
CA PRO A 421 14.85 2.33 -2.47
C PRO A 421 13.90 2.93 -1.44
N TRP A 422 12.61 2.97 -1.77
CA TRP A 422 11.56 3.43 -0.86
C TRP A 422 11.42 2.53 0.36
N VAL A 423 11.23 1.22 0.16
CA VAL A 423 10.96 0.28 1.27
C VAL A 423 12.24 -0.12 2.01
N THR A 424 13.35 -0.38 1.32
CA THR A 424 14.59 -0.88 1.95
C THR A 424 15.48 0.25 2.49
N GLY A 425 15.22 1.50 2.08
CA GLY A 425 15.97 2.67 2.52
C GLY A 425 15.88 2.95 4.03
N GLY A 426 16.84 3.72 4.54
CA GLY A 426 16.90 4.10 5.97
C GLY A 426 15.89 5.17 6.41
N ASN A 427 15.34 5.93 5.45
CA ASN A 427 14.34 6.96 5.75
C ASN A 427 12.95 6.35 5.95
N THR A 428 12.05 7.10 6.59
CA THR A 428 10.61 6.80 6.74
C THR A 428 9.78 8.01 6.29
N GLY A 429 8.47 7.78 6.14
CA GLY A 429 7.48 8.74 5.69
C GLY A 429 7.79 9.29 4.31
N GLU A 430 7.56 10.60 4.15
CA GLU A 430 7.73 11.28 2.87
C GLU A 430 9.16 11.18 2.34
N ARG A 431 10.16 11.19 3.24
CA ARG A 431 11.57 11.07 2.82
C ARG A 431 11.85 9.73 2.16
N ALA A 432 11.28 8.64 2.66
CA ALA A 432 11.44 7.32 2.07
C ALA A 432 10.82 7.23 0.68
N LEU A 433 9.58 7.71 0.53
CA LEU A 433 8.92 7.77 -0.77
C LEU A 433 9.71 8.65 -1.75
N ASN A 434 10.23 9.79 -1.28
CA ASN A 434 11.06 10.67 -2.09
C ASN A 434 12.37 9.99 -2.54
N ASP A 435 12.95 9.11 -1.73
CA ASP A 435 14.13 8.33 -2.14
C ASP A 435 13.78 7.38 -3.30
N GLY A 436 12.64 6.69 -3.21
CA GLY A 436 12.10 5.87 -4.29
C GLY A 436 11.84 6.66 -5.57
N LEU A 437 11.11 7.77 -5.46
CA LEU A 437 10.78 8.63 -6.60
C LEU A 437 12.03 9.24 -7.25
N ARG A 438 12.99 9.72 -6.45
CA ARG A 438 14.27 10.26 -6.97
C ARG A 438 15.07 9.19 -7.72
N ALA A 439 15.07 7.95 -7.26
CA ALA A 439 15.79 6.84 -7.92
C ALA A 439 15.30 6.54 -9.34
N VAL A 440 14.06 6.92 -9.67
CA VAL A 440 13.45 6.71 -11.00
C VAL A 440 13.17 8.02 -11.73
N GLY A 441 13.72 9.15 -11.29
CA GLY A 441 13.50 10.47 -11.89
C GLY A 441 12.08 11.02 -11.72
N GLY A 442 11.30 10.47 -10.78
CA GLY A 442 9.92 10.85 -10.50
C GLY A 442 9.74 12.08 -9.61
N GLY A 443 10.83 12.63 -9.07
CA GLY A 443 10.83 13.80 -8.20
C GLY A 443 10.53 13.45 -6.74
N ASP A 444 9.48 14.04 -6.19
CA ASP A 444 9.09 13.94 -4.78
C ASP A 444 7.56 13.77 -4.62
N TYR A 445 7.10 13.60 -3.38
CA TYR A 445 5.68 13.46 -3.04
C TYR A 445 4.82 14.62 -3.57
N SER A 446 5.32 15.85 -3.48
CA SER A 446 4.65 17.05 -4.01
C SER A 446 4.40 16.89 -5.51
N SER A 447 5.44 16.53 -6.26
CA SER A 447 5.38 16.26 -7.70
C SER A 447 4.45 15.09 -8.05
N LEU A 448 4.42 14.04 -7.23
CA LEU A 448 3.49 12.91 -7.40
C LEU A 448 2.03 13.35 -7.23
N MET A 449 1.73 14.14 -6.19
CA MET A 449 0.36 14.65 -5.96
C MET A 449 -0.07 15.64 -7.04
N LEU A 450 0.82 16.53 -7.50
CA LEU A 450 0.57 17.39 -8.66
C LEU A 450 0.22 16.56 -9.89
N ARG A 451 0.99 15.50 -10.15
CA ARG A 451 0.78 14.63 -11.32
C ARG A 451 -0.55 13.89 -11.24
N LEU A 452 -0.85 13.26 -10.10
CA LEU A 452 -2.12 12.55 -9.89
C LEU A 452 -3.33 13.49 -10.04
N ASN A 453 -3.28 14.67 -9.41
CA ASN A 453 -4.40 15.61 -9.50
C ASN A 453 -4.52 16.27 -10.88
N THR A 454 -3.41 16.42 -11.61
CA THR A 454 -3.47 16.84 -13.02
C THR A 454 -4.05 15.74 -13.89
N THR A 455 -3.67 14.47 -13.68
CA THR A 455 -4.28 13.32 -14.34
C THR A 455 -5.81 13.34 -14.21
N LEU A 456 -6.32 13.57 -12.99
CA LEU A 456 -7.76 13.73 -12.76
C LEU A 456 -8.33 14.99 -13.45
N ALA A 457 -7.62 16.12 -13.37
CA ALA A 457 -8.08 17.38 -13.97
C ALA A 457 -8.22 17.30 -15.50
N LEU A 458 -7.39 16.49 -16.16
CA LEU A 458 -7.49 16.18 -17.59
C LEU A 458 -8.72 15.33 -17.94
N GLY A 459 -9.36 14.68 -16.95
CA GLY A 459 -10.65 14.00 -17.13
C GLY A 459 -10.65 12.86 -18.14
N GLY A 460 -9.53 12.17 -18.29
CA GLY A 460 -9.35 11.12 -19.29
C GLY A 460 -8.84 11.61 -20.65
N ASN A 461 -8.57 12.91 -20.82
CA ASN A 461 -7.91 13.44 -22.01
C ASN A 461 -6.38 13.22 -21.90
N PRO A 462 -5.78 12.30 -22.69
CA PRO A 462 -4.39 11.91 -22.49
C PRO A 462 -3.42 13.06 -22.83
N ALA A 463 -2.50 13.33 -21.92
CA ALA A 463 -1.32 14.16 -22.13
C ALA A 463 -0.08 13.34 -21.76
N SER A 464 1.04 13.59 -22.44
CA SER A 464 2.29 12.87 -22.18
C SER A 464 2.72 13.00 -20.71
N GLY A 465 3.00 11.87 -20.06
CA GLY A 465 3.36 11.82 -18.64
C GLY A 465 2.18 11.86 -17.66
N TYR A 466 0.93 11.87 -18.14
CA TYR A 466 -0.28 11.88 -17.31
C TYR A 466 -1.18 10.69 -17.63
N GLY A 467 -2.16 10.41 -16.77
CA GLY A 467 -3.04 9.27 -16.92
C GLY A 467 -2.44 7.96 -16.42
N PHE A 468 -3.19 6.89 -16.72
CA PHE A 468 -2.83 5.49 -16.48
C PHE A 468 -2.78 4.74 -17.83
N PRO A 469 -1.85 5.10 -18.74
CA PRO A 469 -1.75 4.44 -20.04
C PRO A 469 -1.30 2.99 -19.86
N ALA A 470 -1.65 2.11 -20.79
CA ALA A 470 -1.07 0.77 -20.80
C ALA A 470 0.47 0.88 -20.82
N LYS A 471 1.15 0.06 -20.02
CA LYS A 471 2.60 0.10 -19.91
C LYS A 471 3.19 -1.28 -19.71
N THR A 472 4.27 -1.57 -20.45
CA THR A 472 5.06 -2.77 -20.21
C THR A 472 6.16 -2.49 -19.18
N LEU A 473 5.96 -3.07 -18.01
CA LEU A 473 6.91 -3.47 -16.97
C LEU A 473 8.08 -4.29 -17.52
N ASN A 474 9.33 -3.84 -17.49
CA ASN A 474 10.46 -4.75 -17.71
C ASN A 474 11.28 -4.86 -16.43
N LEU A 475 11.17 -6.00 -15.76
CA LEU A 475 12.01 -6.34 -14.63
C LEU A 475 13.30 -6.98 -15.15
N PRO A 476 14.48 -6.52 -14.69
CA PRO A 476 15.75 -7.08 -15.12
C PRO A 476 15.89 -8.53 -14.66
N ALA A 477 16.75 -9.27 -15.36
CA ALA A 477 17.13 -10.61 -14.96
C ALA A 477 17.63 -10.64 -13.52
N ASN A 478 17.14 -11.59 -12.74
CA ASN A 478 17.51 -11.82 -11.35
C ASN A 478 17.28 -13.29 -11.00
N GLN A 479 17.54 -13.69 -9.74
CA GLN A 479 17.38 -15.09 -9.34
C GLN A 479 15.95 -15.62 -9.55
N TYR A 480 14.91 -14.82 -9.31
CA TYR A 480 13.50 -15.21 -9.48
C TYR A 480 13.04 -15.22 -10.93
N PHE A 481 13.59 -14.31 -11.73
CA PHE A 481 13.31 -14.21 -13.16
C PHE A 481 14.64 -14.19 -13.93
N PRO A 482 15.27 -15.36 -14.19
CA PRO A 482 16.61 -15.43 -14.80
C PRO A 482 16.70 -14.81 -16.19
N GLN A 483 15.59 -14.73 -16.92
CA GLN A 483 15.49 -14.10 -18.24
C GLN A 483 14.94 -12.67 -18.17
N GLY A 484 14.75 -12.13 -16.96
CA GLY A 484 13.90 -10.97 -16.72
C GLY A 484 12.41 -11.33 -16.82
N LYS A 485 11.56 -10.35 -16.53
CA LYS A 485 10.10 -10.52 -16.63
C LYS A 485 9.45 -9.28 -17.22
N SER A 486 8.58 -9.50 -18.22
CA SER A 486 7.70 -8.45 -18.73
C SER A 486 6.33 -8.52 -18.06
N LEU A 487 5.85 -7.39 -17.56
CA LEU A 487 4.56 -7.23 -16.87
C LEU A 487 3.73 -6.20 -17.61
N LEU A 488 2.49 -6.52 -17.95
CA LEU A 488 1.60 -5.54 -18.60
C LEU A 488 0.72 -4.86 -17.56
N LEU A 489 0.90 -3.56 -17.38
CA LEU A 489 -0.09 -2.73 -16.69
C LEU A 489 -1.17 -2.34 -17.71
N PRO A 490 -2.46 -2.61 -17.40
CA PRO A 490 -3.54 -2.29 -18.32
C PRO A 490 -3.77 -0.78 -18.41
N ALA A 491 -4.28 -0.29 -19.54
CA ALA A 491 -4.81 1.07 -19.58
C ALA A 491 -6.01 1.19 -18.64
N VAL A 492 -6.08 2.27 -17.86
CA VAL A 492 -7.19 2.53 -16.93
C VAL A 492 -7.91 3.81 -17.34
N PRO A 493 -8.85 3.72 -18.31
CA PRO A 493 -9.62 4.88 -18.75
C PRO A 493 -10.65 5.30 -17.68
N PHE A 494 -10.89 6.60 -17.61
CA PHE A 494 -11.97 7.19 -16.83
C PHE A 494 -12.42 8.50 -17.50
N GLN A 495 -13.58 9.00 -17.11
CA GLN A 495 -14.18 10.20 -17.68
C GLN A 495 -14.32 11.30 -16.60
N ALA A 496 -14.32 12.56 -17.02
CA ALA A 496 -14.39 13.71 -16.13
C ALA A 496 -15.59 13.67 -15.15
N GLN A 497 -16.75 13.15 -15.60
CA GLN A 497 -17.97 13.02 -14.78
C GLN A 497 -17.89 11.96 -13.68
N GLU A 498 -16.95 11.02 -13.75
CA GLU A 498 -16.73 10.03 -12.69
C GLU A 498 -16.04 10.65 -11.47
N ILE A 499 -15.45 11.85 -11.63
CA ILE A 499 -14.61 12.48 -10.63
C ILE A 499 -15.45 13.34 -9.70
N GLY A 500 -15.68 12.84 -8.49
CA GLY A 500 -16.42 13.54 -7.43
C GLY A 500 -15.57 14.58 -6.71
N TRP A 501 -15.18 15.64 -7.43
CA TRP A 501 -14.43 16.74 -6.83
C TRP A 501 -15.19 17.39 -5.66
N SER A 502 -14.49 17.64 -4.56
CA SER A 502 -15.03 18.49 -3.49
C SER A 502 -15.20 19.92 -4.00
N ALA A 503 -16.30 20.57 -3.64
CA ALA A 503 -16.50 22.02 -3.80
C ALA A 503 -15.99 22.81 -2.58
N LEU A 504 -15.68 22.12 -1.48
CA LEU A 504 -15.25 22.73 -0.23
C LEU A 504 -13.77 23.09 -0.30
N ALA A 505 -13.48 24.39 -0.21
CA ALA A 505 -12.11 24.90 -0.20
C ALA A 505 -11.28 24.42 1.01
N THR A 506 -11.88 23.75 2.00
CA THR A 506 -11.19 23.10 3.14
C THR A 506 -10.70 21.68 2.84
N ALA A 507 -11.18 21.04 1.77
CA ALA A 507 -10.75 19.70 1.40
C ALA A 507 -9.28 19.68 0.91
N GLU A 508 -8.58 18.55 1.05
CA GLU A 508 -7.19 18.42 0.57
C GLU A 508 -7.07 18.75 -0.92
N THR A 509 -8.00 18.25 -1.74
CA THR A 509 -8.15 18.66 -3.14
C THR A 509 -9.59 19.06 -3.42
N TYR A 510 -9.78 20.15 -4.16
CA TYR A 510 -11.11 20.66 -4.52
C TYR A 510 -11.11 21.30 -5.90
N LYS A 511 -12.29 21.40 -6.52
CA LYS A 511 -12.52 22.03 -7.82
C LYS A 511 -13.58 23.11 -7.71
N GLN A 512 -13.32 24.27 -8.32
CA GLN A 512 -14.24 25.40 -8.36
C GLN A 512 -14.13 26.11 -9.72
N SER A 513 -15.15 26.88 -10.07
CA SER A 513 -15.06 27.79 -11.21
C SER A 513 -14.01 28.87 -10.94
N LEU A 514 -13.21 29.19 -11.94
CA LEU A 514 -12.20 30.23 -11.82
C LEU A 514 -12.87 31.62 -11.77
N PRO A 515 -12.69 32.39 -10.69
CA PRO A 515 -13.28 33.73 -10.60
C PRO A 515 -12.58 34.68 -11.58
N LEU A 516 -13.29 35.11 -12.61
CA LEU A 516 -12.78 36.02 -13.65
C LEU A 516 -13.42 37.40 -13.54
N SER A 517 -12.61 38.45 -13.51
CA SER A 517 -13.08 39.85 -13.55
C SER A 517 -12.22 40.68 -14.49
N ARG A 518 -12.83 41.32 -15.48
CA ARG A 518 -12.17 42.17 -16.48
C ARG A 518 -10.94 41.48 -17.15
N GLY A 519 -11.08 40.19 -17.49
CA GLY A 519 -10.01 39.41 -18.16
C GLY A 519 -8.86 38.99 -17.25
N VAL A 520 -8.98 39.17 -15.92
CA VAL A 520 -7.99 38.76 -14.93
C VAL A 520 -8.67 37.90 -13.86
N ALA A 521 -8.09 36.73 -13.57
CA ALA A 521 -8.50 35.91 -12.45
C ALA A 521 -7.61 36.20 -11.24
N ARG A 522 -8.20 36.33 -10.05
CA ARG A 522 -7.44 36.46 -8.80
C ARG A 522 -7.74 35.25 -7.93
N VAL A 523 -6.72 34.44 -7.66
CA VAL A 523 -6.85 33.19 -6.93
C VAL A 523 -5.93 33.22 -5.73
N THR A 524 -6.49 32.97 -4.54
CA THR A 524 -5.71 32.72 -3.33
C THR A 524 -5.32 31.25 -3.29
N VAL A 525 -4.06 30.96 -3.56
CA VAL A 525 -3.49 29.61 -3.53
C VAL A 525 -2.96 29.36 -2.12
N PRO A 526 -3.48 28.35 -1.39
CA PRO A 526 -2.99 28.02 -0.05
C PRO A 526 -1.48 27.78 0.01
N ALA A 527 -0.90 27.90 1.21
CA ALA A 527 0.47 27.48 1.45
C ALA A 527 0.67 26.02 1.04
N ASN A 528 1.87 25.69 0.56
CA ASN A 528 2.26 24.32 0.17
C ASN A 528 1.19 23.62 -0.70
N SER A 529 0.79 24.24 -1.80
CA SER A 529 -0.28 23.72 -2.65
C SER A 529 -0.04 23.98 -4.13
N HIS A 530 -0.72 23.19 -4.95
CA HIS A 530 -0.77 23.33 -6.40
C HIS A 530 -2.10 23.92 -6.83
N LEU A 531 -2.04 24.85 -7.75
CA LEU A 531 -3.16 25.34 -8.55
C LEU A 531 -3.04 24.73 -9.95
N ILE A 532 -4.12 24.12 -10.43
CA ILE A 532 -4.25 23.56 -11.77
C ILE A 532 -5.47 24.22 -12.43
N LEU A 533 -5.24 25.02 -13.47
CA LEU A 533 -6.31 25.59 -14.27
C LEU A 533 -6.68 24.66 -15.41
N VAL A 534 -7.96 24.35 -15.56
CA VAL A 534 -8.47 23.48 -16.63
C VAL A 534 -9.20 24.33 -17.66
N LYS A 535 -8.77 24.23 -18.91
CA LYS A 535 -9.39 24.89 -20.05
C LYS A 535 -10.77 24.28 -20.33
N PRO A 536 -11.82 25.10 -20.50
CA PRO A 536 -13.17 24.62 -20.81
C PRO A 536 -13.25 24.02 -22.21
#